data_AF-A0A6A8A6J3-F1
#
_entry.id   AF-A0A6A8A6J3-F1
#
_cell.length_a   1.000
_cell.length_b   1.000
_cell.length_c   1.000
_cell.angle_alpha   90.00
_cell.angle_beta   90.00
_cell.angle_gamma   90.00
#
_symmetry.space_group_name_H-M   'P 1'
#
loop_
_entity.id
_entity.type
_entity.pdbx_description
1 polymer ?
#
loop_
_entity_poly.entity_id
_entity_poly.type
_entity_poly.pdbx_seq_one_letter_code
_entity_poly.pdbx_strand_id
1 'polypeptide(L)' 'MNEQSSTIESWAFQRAHQIVVHQGLSLVDAAQSLDHKRTSNHTYALRQAISDCLLEALKHGLGRPQALEEVRQ' A
#
# COMPACT_ATOMS: atom_id res chain seq x y z
N MET A 1 14.92 9.18 19.89
CA MET A 1 13.62 8.74 19.35
C MET A 1 13.85 8.51 17.86
N ASN A 2 13.68 7.30 17.34
CA ASN A 2 14.19 6.86 16.03
C ASN A 2 13.57 7.65 14.84
N GLU A 3 14.30 8.59 14.26
CA GLU A 3 13.88 9.39 13.09
C GLU A 3 13.58 8.53 11.84
N GLN A 4 14.22 7.36 11.71
CA GLN A 4 13.97 6.42 10.62
C GLN A 4 12.59 5.75 10.71
N SER A 5 12.15 5.37 11.92
CA SER A 5 10.80 4.82 12.13
C SER A 5 9.71 5.83 11.77
N SER A 6 9.92 7.11 12.14
CA SER A 6 9.01 8.20 11.78
C SER A 6 8.92 8.46 10.27
N THR A 7 10.04 8.31 9.55
CA THR A 7 10.08 8.49 8.09
C THR A 7 9.30 7.38 7.36
N ILE A 8 9.43 6.14 7.84
CA ILE A 8 8.74 4.96 7.30
C ILE A 8 7.23 5.06 7.50
N GLU A 9 6.79 5.38 8.72
CA GLU A 9 5.38 5.54 9.05
C GLU A 9 4.75 6.64 8.20
N SER A 10 5.45 7.77 8.05
CA SER A 10 5.01 8.88 7.20
C SER A 10 4.88 8.46 5.73
N TRP A 11 5.85 7.70 5.20
CA TRP A 11 5.77 7.14 3.85
C TRP A 11 4.60 6.18 3.68
N ALA A 12 4.44 5.23 4.60
CA ALA A 12 3.38 4.23 4.54
C ALA A 12 2.00 4.88 4.62
N PHE A 13 1.84 5.86 5.52
CA PHE A 13 0.63 6.65 5.64
C PHE A 13 0.31 7.40 4.35
N GLN A 14 1.29 8.12 3.79
CA GLN A 14 1.11 8.84 2.54
C GLN A 14 0.76 7.89 1.39
N ARG A 15 1.40 6.73 1.30
CA ARG A 15 1.14 5.74 0.25
C ARG A 15 -0.27 5.15 0.37
N ALA A 16 -0.70 4.78 1.57
CA ALA A 16 -2.05 4.30 1.84
C ALA A 16 -3.11 5.36 1.51
N HIS A 17 -2.89 6.62 1.92
CA HIS A 17 -3.78 7.73 1.60
C HIS A 17 -3.95 7.91 0.08
N GLN A 18 -2.85 7.86 -0.68
CA GLN A 18 -2.90 7.97 -2.14
C GLN A 18 -3.71 6.83 -2.79
N ILE A 19 -3.56 5.59 -2.32
CA ILE A 19 -4.34 4.45 -2.82
C ILE A 19 -5.83 4.65 -2.56
N VAL A 20 -6.20 5.05 -1.33
CA VAL A 20 -7.60 5.28 -0.95
C VAL A 20 -8.24 6.38 -1.79
N VAL A 21 -7.58 7.54 -1.92
CA VAL A 21 -8.12 8.69 -2.65
C VAL A 21 -8.32 8.39 -4.13
N HIS A 22 -7.40 7.66 -4.77
CA HIS A 22 -7.48 7.41 -6.22
C HIS A 22 -8.29 6.17 -6.55
N GLN A 23 -7.90 5.02 -5.98
CA GLN A 23 -8.49 3.73 -6.32
C GLN A 23 -9.77 3.47 -5.53
N GLY A 24 -9.77 3.82 -4.25
CA GLY A 24 -10.97 3.69 -3.39
C GLY A 24 -12.12 4.56 -3.87
N LEU A 25 -11.86 5.84 -4.17
CA LEU A 25 -12.91 6.74 -4.66
C LEU A 25 -13.48 6.30 -6.01
N SER A 26 -12.62 5.87 -6.94
CA SER A 26 -13.05 5.37 -8.26
C SER A 26 -13.89 4.09 -8.15
N LEU A 27 -13.56 3.22 -7.19
CA LEU A 27 -14.34 2.02 -6.91
C LEU A 27 -15.71 2.36 -6.32
N VAL A 28 -15.77 3.31 -5.37
CA VAL A 28 -17.01 3.77 -4.76
C VAL A 28 -17.93 4.40 -5.82
N ASP A 29 -17.40 5.27 -6.67
CA ASP A 29 -18.16 5.89 -7.77
C ASP A 29 -18.80 4.84 -8.69
N ALA A 30 -18.01 3.85 -9.13
CA ALA A 30 -18.52 2.78 -9.99
C ALA A 30 -19.55 1.87 -9.29
N ALA A 31 -19.37 1.61 -7.99
CA ALA A 31 -20.33 0.85 -7.20
C ALA A 31 -21.66 1.61 -7.02
N GLN A 32 -21.60 2.93 -6.78
CA GLN A 32 -22.77 3.79 -6.68
C GLN A 32 -23.53 3.89 -8.00
N SER A 33 -22.82 3.85 -9.14
CA SER A 33 -23.44 3.82 -10.47
C SER A 33 -24.01 2.46 -10.87
N LEU A 34 -23.91 1.43 -10.01
CA LEU A 34 -24.29 0.04 -10.29
C LEU A 34 -23.63 -0.53 -11.57
N ASP A 35 -22.48 0.01 -11.98
CA ASP A 35 -21.75 -0.46 -13.15
C ASP A 35 -20.82 -1.59 -12.78
N HIS A 36 -21.33 -2.82 -12.89
CA HIS A 36 -20.61 -4.01 -12.47
C HIS A 36 -19.27 -4.20 -13.19
N LYS A 37 -19.16 -3.80 -14.47
CA LYS A 37 -17.91 -3.90 -15.23
C LYS A 37 -16.88 -2.93 -14.68
N ARG A 38 -17.26 -1.67 -14.44
CA ARG A 38 -16.39 -0.68 -13.82
C ARG A 38 -16.02 -1.07 -12.39
N THR A 39 -16.96 -1.54 -11.58
CA THR A 39 -16.70 -2.00 -10.21
C THR A 39 -15.66 -3.11 -10.20
N SER A 40 -15.78 -4.12 -11.09
CA SER A 40 -14.80 -5.20 -11.20
C SER A 40 -13.42 -4.66 -11.59
N ASN A 41 -13.34 -3.82 -12.64
CA ASN A 41 -12.07 -3.24 -13.09
C ASN A 41 -11.39 -2.41 -12.00
N HIS A 42 -12.13 -1.54 -11.30
CA HIS A 42 -11.59 -0.73 -10.21
C HIS A 42 -11.21 -1.57 -8.99
N THR A 43 -11.89 -2.70 -8.75
CA THR A 43 -11.50 -3.66 -7.72
C THR A 43 -10.13 -4.27 -8.03
N TYR A 44 -9.86 -4.66 -9.29
CA TYR A 44 -8.55 -5.15 -9.70
C TYR A 44 -7.48 -4.06 -9.63
N ALA A 45 -7.79 -2.84 -10.06
CA ALA A 45 -6.87 -1.71 -9.97
C ALA A 45 -6.47 -1.39 -8.51
N LEU A 46 -7.42 -1.44 -7.57
CA LEU A 46 -7.15 -1.27 -6.14
C LEU A 46 -6.22 -2.38 -5.61
N ARG A 47 -6.49 -3.65 -5.95
CA ARG A 47 -5.63 -4.78 -5.53
C ARG A 47 -4.22 -4.66 -6.10
N GLN A 48 -4.10 -4.23 -7.35
CA GLN A 48 -2.81 -4.01 -7.99
C GLN A 48 -2.03 -2.91 -7.26
N ALA A 49 -2.65 -1.76 -6.98
CA ALA A 49 -2.01 -0.65 -6.29
C ALA A 49 -1.53 -1.02 -4.87
N ILE A 50 -2.30 -1.85 -4.14
CA ILE A 50 -1.88 -2.39 -2.84
C ILE A 50 -0.69 -3.31 -3.01
N SER A 51 -0.72 -4.20 -4.00
CA SER A 51 0.39 -5.14 -4.27
C SER A 51 1.68 -4.39 -4.62
N ASP A 52 1.57 -3.37 -5.48
CA ASP A 52 2.70 -2.51 -5.87
C ASP A 52 3.28 -1.78 -4.65
N CYS A 53 2.42 -1.21 -3.79
CA CYS A 53 2.84 -0.58 -2.54
C CYS A 53 3.62 -1.53 -1.62
N LEU A 54 3.17 -2.79 -1.49
CA LEU A 54 3.88 -3.80 -0.70
C LEU A 54 5.23 -4.16 -1.32
N LEU A 55 5.31 -4.30 -2.64
CA LEU A 55 6.56 -4.54 -3.35
C LEU A 55 7.54 -3.36 -3.23
N GLU A 56 7.04 -2.12 -3.29
CA GLU A 56 7.82 -0.90 -3.03
C GLU A 56 8.39 -0.91 -1.61
N ALA A 57 7.56 -1.25 -0.61
CA ALA A 57 8.01 -1.35 0.78
C ALA A 57 9.16 -2.37 0.92
N LEU A 58 9.00 -3.57 0.33
CA LEU A 58 10.04 -4.61 0.35
C LEU A 58 11.36 -4.13 -0.25
N LYS A 59 11.32 -3.41 -1.38
CA LYS A 59 12.50 -2.82 -2.02
C LYS A 59 13.18 -1.76 -1.15
N HIS A 60 12.41 -1.00 -0.39
CA HIS A 60 12.91 0.03 0.52
C HIS A 60 13.52 -0.54 1.81
N GLY A 61 13.62 -1.88 1.94
CA GLY A 61 14.21 -2.55 3.09
C GLY A 61 13.25 -2.73 4.27
N LEU A 62 11.97 -2.37 4.12
CA LEU A 62 10.93 -2.58 5.14
C LEU A 62 10.58 -4.05 5.36
N GLY A 63 11.03 -4.93 4.44
CA GLY A 63 10.88 -6.37 4.54
C GLY A 63 12.06 -7.10 5.16
N ARG A 64 13.12 -6.41 5.61
CA ARG A 64 14.26 -7.09 6.25
C ARG A 64 13.92 -7.29 7.73
N PRO A 65 13.63 -8.53 8.18
CA PRO A 65 13.48 -8.79 9.61
C PRO A 65 14.82 -8.45 10.28
N GLN A 66 14.83 -7.44 11.14
CA GLN A 66 15.98 -7.10 11.98
C GLN A 66 16.36 -8.24 12.96
N ALA A 67 15.56 -9.30 13.02
CA ALA A 67 15.70 -10.43 13.94
C ALA A 67 16.72 -11.51 13.52
N LEU A 68 17.36 -11.43 12.34
CA LEU A 68 18.30 -12.48 11.88
C LEU A 68 19.78 -12.15 12.02
N GLU A 69 20.14 -10.95 12.48
CA GLU A 69 21.56 -10.54 12.58
C GLU A 69 22.20 -10.86 13.95
N GLU A 70 21.42 -11.26 14.96
CA GLU A 70 21.95 -11.52 16.32
C GLU A 70 22.46 -12.96 16.53
N VAL A 71 22.28 -13.88 15.58
CA VAL A 71 22.66 -15.32 15.75
C VAL A 71 24.04 -15.63 15.15
N ARG A 72 24.84 -14.62 14.79
CA ARG A 72 26.15 -14.79 14.15
C ARG A 72 27.33 -14.14 14.89
N GLN A 73 27.22 -13.92 16.19
CA GLN A 73 28.37 -13.63 17.06
C GLN A 73 28.63 -14.78 18.03
#